data_AF-A0A448ZFT3-F1
#
_entry.id   AF-A0A448ZFT3-F1
#
_cell.length_a   1.000
_cell.length_b   1.000
_cell.length_c   1.000
_cell.angle_alpha   90.00
_cell.angle_beta   90.00
_cell.angle_gamma   90.00
#
_symmetry.space_group_name_H-M   'P 1'
#
loop_
_entity.id
_entity.type
_entity.pdbx_description
1 polymer ?
#
loop_
_entity_poly.entity_id
_entity_poly.type
_entity_poly.pdbx_seq_one_letter_code
_entity_poly.pdbx_strand_id
1 'polypeptide(L)'
;MSAYTKIPPVHVLRSILRRLKVDPTELTAAQREARRGSQSATAAHVLDRYRAHATTQDGGSSSSNAELSKLAYEYMVLQRDIAERRRLQKLDTGAENQLSPKEMSRRAAARAGLELPSLNPDLN
;
A
#
# COMPACT_ATOMS: atom_id res chain seq x y z
N MET A 1 16.09 -20.47 17.57
CA MET A 1 15.45 -19.21 18.02
C MET A 1 14.73 -18.57 16.84
N SER A 2 13.42 -18.37 16.94
CA SER A 2 12.61 -17.96 15.80
C SER A 2 12.74 -16.47 15.49
N ALA A 3 12.81 -16.10 14.20
CA ALA A 3 13.09 -14.72 13.76
C ALA A 3 12.04 -13.69 14.22
N TYR A 4 10.81 -14.12 14.51
CA TYR A 4 9.73 -13.24 14.97
C TYR A 4 9.88 -12.76 16.42
N THR A 5 10.70 -13.41 17.26
CA THR A 5 10.95 -12.95 18.64
C THR A 5 12.00 -11.83 18.71
N LYS A 6 12.72 -11.59 17.61
CA LYS A 6 13.78 -10.55 17.53
C LYS A 6 13.23 -9.17 17.14
N ILE A 7 12.03 -9.10 16.56
CA ILE A 7 11.42 -7.82 16.14
C ILE A 7 10.55 -7.31 17.28
N PRO A 8 10.81 -6.11 17.83
CA PRO A 8 9.97 -5.58 18.90
C PRO A 8 8.53 -5.40 18.38
N PRO A 9 7.51 -5.89 19.11
CA PRO A 9 6.10 -5.90 18.65
C PRO A 9 5.57 -4.50 18.29
N VAL A 10 6.15 -3.46 18.89
CA VAL A 10 5.84 -2.05 18.61
C VAL A 10 6.17 -1.66 17.16
N HIS A 11 7.22 -2.20 16.54
CA HIS A 11 7.56 -1.87 15.15
C HIS A 11 6.55 -2.45 14.17
N VAL A 12 6.06 -3.66 14.44
CA VAL A 12 5.02 -4.31 13.63
C VAL A 12 3.72 -3.53 13.76
N LEU A 13 3.29 -3.20 14.98
CA LEU A 13 2.11 -2.34 15.20
C LEU A 13 2.22 -1.01 14.47
N ARG A 14 3.36 -0.30 14.60
CA ARG A 14 3.59 0.98 13.91
C ARG A 14 3.51 0.84 12.40
N SER A 15 4.05 -0.23 11.83
CA SER A 15 3.98 -0.48 10.38
C SER A 15 2.54 -0.71 9.90
N ILE A 16 1.76 -1.50 10.63
CA ILE A 16 0.34 -1.77 10.34
C ILE A 16 -0.45 -0.47 10.40
N LEU A 17 -0.32 0.30 11.49
CA LEU A 17 -1.03 1.57 11.65
C LEU A 17 -0.64 2.61 10.62
N ARG A 18 0.65 2.69 10.26
CA ARG A 18 1.13 3.64 9.23
C ARG A 18 0.52 3.32 7.86
N ARG A 19 0.32 2.05 7.51
CA ARG A 19 -0.23 1.64 6.22
C ARG A 19 -1.77 1.62 6.19
N LEU A 20 -2.42 1.43 7.34
CA LEU A 20 -3.88 1.66 7.48
C LEU A 20 -4.24 3.15 7.35
N LYS A 21 -3.26 4.04 7.54
CA LYS A 21 -3.35 5.43 7.14
C LYS A 21 -3.27 5.46 5.61
N VAL A 22 -4.42 5.60 4.96
CA VAL A 22 -4.50 5.73 3.50
C VAL A 22 -3.62 6.89 3.04
N ASP A 23 -2.80 6.65 2.01
CA ASP A 23 -1.97 7.69 1.43
C ASP A 23 -2.86 8.80 0.87
N PRO A 24 -2.65 10.08 1.26
CA PRO A 24 -3.54 11.18 0.89
C PRO A 24 -3.54 11.45 -0.63
N THR A 25 -2.58 10.90 -1.36
CA THR A 25 -2.47 10.96 -2.82
C THR A 25 -3.52 10.12 -3.54
N GLU A 26 -4.10 9.10 -2.90
CA GLU A 26 -5.17 8.27 -3.50
C GLU A 26 -6.58 8.83 -3.21
N LEU A 27 -6.69 9.87 -2.38
CA LEU A 27 -7.97 10.45 -1.96
C LEU A 27 -8.28 11.74 -2.74
N THR A 28 -9.54 11.90 -3.14
CA THR A 28 -10.04 13.17 -3.69
C THR A 28 -10.00 14.27 -2.62
N ALA A 29 -9.92 15.54 -3.02
CA ALA A 29 -9.78 16.67 -2.08
C ALA A 29 -10.88 16.68 -1.00
N ALA A 30 -12.13 16.39 -1.38
CA ALA A 30 -13.28 16.27 -0.47
C ALA A 30 -13.12 15.11 0.54
N GLN A 31 -12.57 13.98 0.11
CA GLN A 31 -12.32 12.85 1.00
C GLN A 31 -11.14 13.10 1.97
N ARG A 32 -10.17 13.93 1.57
CA ARG A 32 -9.06 14.34 2.46
C ARG A 32 -9.54 15.23 3.59
N GLU A 33 -10.46 16.16 3.31
CA GLU A 33 -11.05 17.03 4.34
C GLU A 33 -11.93 16.24 5.31
N ALA A 34 -12.79 15.35 4.81
CA ALA A 34 -13.63 14.51 5.66
C ALA A 34 -12.82 13.55 6.56
N ARG A 35 -11.61 13.17 6.14
CA ARG A 35 -10.71 12.28 6.90
C ARG A 35 -9.67 13.02 7.74
N ARG A 36 -9.66 14.36 7.74
CA ARG A 36 -8.70 15.18 8.48
C ARG A 36 -9.02 15.14 9.98
N GLY A 37 -8.66 14.02 10.62
CA GLY A 37 -8.89 13.77 12.05
C GLY A 37 -9.60 12.45 12.38
N SER A 38 -10.21 11.79 11.39
CA SER A 38 -10.89 10.52 11.61
C SER A 38 -9.92 9.35 11.47
N GLN A 39 -9.70 8.62 12.57
CA GLN A 39 -8.97 7.35 12.52
C GLN A 39 -9.80 6.30 11.77
N SER A 40 -9.14 5.48 10.95
CA SER A 40 -9.78 4.33 10.32
C SER A 40 -10.40 3.42 11.40
N ALA A 41 -11.65 2.99 11.22
CA ALA A 41 -12.32 2.07 12.14
C ALA A 41 -11.49 0.79 12.39
N THR A 42 -10.79 0.32 11.35
CA THR A 42 -9.85 -0.80 11.43
C THR A 42 -8.62 -0.47 12.29
N ALA A 43 -8.10 0.75 12.20
CA ALA A 43 -6.96 1.18 13.02
C ALA A 43 -7.33 1.29 14.51
N ALA A 44 -8.54 1.78 14.81
CA ALA A 44 -9.09 1.78 16.17
C ALA A 44 -9.22 0.35 16.70
N HIS A 45 -9.80 -0.56 15.91
CA HIS A 45 -9.93 -1.98 16.29
C HIS A 45 -8.56 -2.65 16.56
N VAL A 46 -7.55 -2.39 15.73
CA VAL A 46 -6.20 -2.93 15.92
C VAL A 46 -5.55 -2.38 17.19
N LEU A 47 -5.73 -1.08 17.48
CA LEU A 47 -5.23 -0.47 18.71
C LEU A 47 -5.91 -1.03 19.95
N ASP A 48 -7.22 -1.22 19.93
CA ASP A 48 -7.98 -1.78 21.05
C ASP A 48 -7.58 -3.22 21.33
N ARG A 49 -7.43 -4.04 20.27
CA ARG A 49 -6.89 -5.40 20.39
C ARG A 49 -5.48 -5.39 20.98
N TYR A 50 -4.59 -4.55 20.48
CA TYR A 50 -3.22 -4.47 20.99
C TYR A 50 -3.17 -4.06 22.47
N ARG A 51 -4.00 -3.09 22.86
CA ARG A 51 -4.12 -2.64 24.26
C ARG A 51 -4.65 -3.76 25.16
N ALA A 52 -5.73 -4.44 24.76
CA ALA A 52 -6.30 -5.55 25.52
C ALA A 52 -5.28 -6.69 25.76
N HIS A 53 -4.42 -6.95 24.77
CA HIS A 53 -3.34 -7.93 24.90
C HIS A 53 -2.15 -7.43 25.73
N ALA A 54 -1.84 -6.13 25.69
CA ALA A 54 -0.77 -5.56 26.51
C ALA A 54 -1.12 -5.62 28.02
N THR A 55 -2.38 -5.39 28.40
CA THR A 55 -2.82 -5.44 29.81
C THR A 55 -2.89 -6.86 30.37
N THR A 56 -2.98 -7.89 29.51
CA THR A 56 -3.06 -9.30 29.93
C THR A 56 -1.68 -9.99 30.02
N GLN A 57 -0.59 -9.31 29.66
CA GLN A 57 0.76 -9.89 29.69
C GLN A 57 1.32 -10.14 31.10
N ASP A 58 0.75 -9.54 32.15
CA ASP A 58 1.23 -9.74 33.53
C ASP A 58 0.83 -11.13 34.11
N GLY A 59 0.04 -11.93 33.40
CA GLY A 59 -0.45 -13.23 33.88
C GLY A 59 -0.44 -14.36 32.84
N GLY A 60 0.71 -15.01 32.62
CA GLY A 60 0.78 -16.47 32.45
C GLY A 60 0.51 -17.15 31.09
N SER A 61 0.20 -16.44 29.99
CA SER A 61 -0.06 -17.11 28.69
C SER A 61 0.96 -16.75 27.61
N SER A 62 2.13 -17.39 27.63
CA SER A 62 3.23 -17.16 26.69
C SER A 62 3.02 -17.76 25.29
N SER A 63 2.19 -18.80 25.14
CA SER A 63 1.93 -19.45 23.84
C SER A 63 1.06 -18.61 22.91
N SER A 64 -0.08 -18.09 23.40
CA SER A 64 -0.99 -17.26 22.60
C SER A 64 -0.33 -15.97 22.11
N ASN A 65 0.55 -15.37 22.92
CA ASN A 65 1.32 -14.19 22.52
C ASN A 65 2.33 -14.49 21.41
N ALA A 66 2.94 -15.68 21.41
CA ALA A 66 3.84 -16.10 20.35
C ALA A 66 3.09 -16.31 19.02
N GLU A 67 1.88 -16.87 19.07
CA GLU A 67 1.01 -17.04 17.90
C GLU A 67 0.55 -15.70 17.32
N LEU A 68 0.12 -14.76 18.17
CA LEU A 68 -0.27 -13.42 17.74
C LEU A 68 0.89 -12.63 17.14
N SER A 69 2.09 -12.76 17.73
CA SER A 69 3.31 -12.15 17.20
C SER A 69 3.70 -12.75 15.84
N LYS A 70 3.55 -14.08 15.70
CA LYS A 70 3.76 -14.79 14.43
C LYS A 70 2.77 -14.30 13.38
N LEU A 71 1.48 -14.21 13.70
CA LEU A 71 0.44 -13.73 12.79
C LEU A 71 0.70 -12.30 12.33
N ALA A 72 1.08 -11.40 13.25
CA ALA A 72 1.40 -10.02 12.92
C ALA A 72 2.64 -9.91 12.00
N TYR A 73 3.64 -10.76 12.21
CA TYR A 73 4.80 -10.85 11.34
C TYR A 73 4.46 -11.39 9.95
N GLU A 74 3.69 -12.47 9.86
CA GLU A 74 3.20 -13.03 8.59
C GLU A 74 2.41 -12.00 7.79
N TYR A 75 1.54 -11.24 8.46
CA TYR A 75 0.82 -10.15 7.82
C TYR A 75 1.76 -9.07 7.27
N MET A 76 2.79 -8.68 8.02
CA MET A 76 3.80 -7.71 7.55
C MET A 76 4.55 -8.21 6.32
N VAL A 77 4.92 -9.49 6.28
CA VAL A 77 5.59 -10.12 5.13
C VAL A 77 4.66 -10.14 3.92
N LEU A 78 3.42 -10.63 4.09
CA LEU A 78 2.41 -10.65 3.03
C LEU A 78 2.19 -9.27 2.41
N GLN A 79 2.13 -8.23 3.24
CA GLN A 79 2.00 -6.86 2.76
C GLN A 79 3.18 -6.41 1.90
N ARG A 80 4.41 -6.76 2.30
CA ARG A 80 5.62 -6.46 1.51
C ARG A 80 5.55 -7.14 0.14
N ASP A 81 5.13 -8.40 0.11
CA ASP A 81 5.04 -9.18 -1.13
C ASP A 81 3.98 -8.64 -2.09
N ILE A 82 2.83 -8.18 -1.57
CA ILE A 82 1.80 -7.52 -2.39
C ILE A 82 2.33 -6.22 -2.99
N ALA A 83 3.06 -5.41 -2.22
CA ALA A 83 3.65 -4.16 -2.71
C ALA A 83 4.67 -4.44 -3.82
N GLU A 84 5.51 -5.46 -3.66
CA GLU A 84 6.47 -5.87 -4.68
C GLU A 84 5.78 -6.40 -5.94
N ARG A 85 4.73 -7.21 -5.80
CA ARG A 85 3.93 -7.68 -6.94
C ARG A 85 3.32 -6.51 -7.73
N ARG A 86 2.78 -5.50 -7.04
CA ARG A 86 2.26 -4.28 -7.70
C ARG A 86 3.36 -3.52 -8.44
N ARG A 87 4.57 -3.45 -7.89
CA ARG A 87 5.73 -2.84 -8.53
C ARG A 87 6.12 -3.61 -9.80
N LEU A 88 6.26 -4.94 -9.70
CA LEU A 88 6.59 -5.80 -10.85
C LEU A 88 5.51 -5.71 -11.92
N GLN A 89 4.24 -5.77 -11.54
CA GLN A 89 3.13 -5.61 -12.48
C GLN A 89 3.20 -4.27 -13.24
N LYS A 90 3.59 -3.16 -12.59
CA LYS A 90 3.79 -1.87 -13.27
C LYS A 90 4.96 -1.85 -14.24
N LEU A 91 5.97 -2.68 -14.02
CA LEU A 91 7.10 -2.85 -14.93
C LEU A 91 6.73 -3.76 -16.10
N ASP A 92 5.94 -4.79 -15.83
CA ASP A 92 5.47 -5.76 -16.82
C ASP A 92 4.27 -5.26 -17.64
N THR A 93 3.54 -4.24 -17.19
CA THR A 93 2.48 -3.65 -18.01
C THR A 93 3.10 -3.05 -19.26
N GLY A 94 2.86 -3.70 -20.40
CA GLY A 94 3.32 -3.25 -21.71
C GLY A 94 2.86 -1.83 -22.03
N ALA A 95 3.57 -1.19 -22.96
CA ALA A 95 3.37 0.21 -23.33
C ALA A 95 1.91 0.50 -23.77
N GLU A 96 1.22 -0.50 -24.30
CA GLU A 96 -0.19 -0.47 -24.71
C GLU A 96 -1.17 -0.22 -23.56
N ASN A 97 -0.81 -0.58 -22.33
CA ASN A 97 -1.63 -0.35 -21.14
C ASN A 97 -1.33 1.01 -20.47
N GLN A 98 -0.21 1.64 -20.83
CA GLN A 98 0.22 2.91 -20.24
C GLN A 98 -0.01 4.10 -21.18
N LEU A 99 0.05 3.86 -22.49
CA LEU A 99 -0.08 4.88 -23.52
C LEU A 99 -1.45 4.81 -24.15
N SER A 100 -2.07 5.96 -24.35
CA SER A 100 -3.25 6.03 -25.21
C SER A 100 -2.88 5.56 -26.63
N PRO A 101 -3.84 5.01 -27.41
CA PRO A 101 -3.59 4.65 -28.81
C PRO A 101 -2.96 5.79 -29.62
N LYS A 102 -3.34 7.04 -29.34
CA LYS A 102 -2.77 8.24 -29.97
C LYS A 102 -1.28 8.44 -29.65
N GLU A 103 -0.85 8.17 -28.42
CA GLU A 103 0.57 8.26 -28.04
C GLU A 103 1.39 7.11 -28.58
N MET A 104 0.82 5.90 -28.65
CA MET A 104 1.46 4.78 -29.34
C MET A 104 1.73 5.12 -30.80
N SER A 105 0.76 5.67 -31.53
CA SER A 105 0.96 6.10 -32.92
C SER A 105 2.02 7.18 -33.04
N ARG A 106 2.05 8.18 -32.15
CA ARG A 106 3.10 9.22 -32.13
C ARG A 106 4.49 8.65 -31.91
N ARG A 107 4.65 7.72 -30.96
CA ARG A 107 5.95 7.07 -30.73
C ARG A 107 6.36 6.17 -31.89
N ALA A 108 5.42 5.48 -32.52
CA ALA A 108 5.69 4.65 -33.70
C ALA A 108 6.15 5.51 -34.90
N ALA A 109 5.46 6.63 -35.15
CA ALA A 109 5.84 7.59 -36.19
C ALA A 109 7.21 8.19 -35.91
N ALA A 110 7.47 8.65 -34.68
CA ALA A 110 8.76 9.20 -34.29
C ALA A 110 9.91 8.18 -34.46
N ARG A 111 9.67 6.89 -34.15
CA ARG A 111 10.64 5.81 -34.41
C ARG A 111 10.93 5.62 -35.90
N ALA A 112 9.95 5.88 -36.76
CA ALA A 112 10.12 5.86 -38.21
C ALA A 112 10.69 7.17 -38.78
N GLY A 113 11.03 8.15 -37.93
CA GLY A 113 11.47 9.48 -38.36
C GLY A 113 10.35 10.35 -38.96
N LEU A 114 9.10 10.01 -38.67
CA LEU A 114 7.91 10.70 -39.16
C LEU A 114 7.25 11.51 -38.05
N GLU A 115 6.71 12.67 -38.40
CA GLU A 115 5.96 13.52 -37.48
C GLU A 115 4.45 13.37 -37.77
N LEU A 116 3.64 13.05 -36.75
CA LEU A 116 2.19 12.97 -36.91
C LEU A 116 1.57 14.36 -36.83
N PRO A 117 0.58 14.69 -37.69
CA PRO A 117 -0.13 15.96 -37.62
C PRO A 117 -0.79 16.16 -36.26
N SER A 118 -0.74 17.38 -35.72
CA SER A 118 -1.49 17.73 -34.52
C SER A 118 -2.98 17.69 -34.82
N LEU A 119 -3.67 16.66 -34.34
CA LEU A 119 -5.14 16.51 -34.42
C LEU A 119 -5.87 17.47 -33.46
N ASN A 120 -5.50 18.75 -33.45
CA ASN A 120 -6.32 19.81 -32.87
C ASN A 120 -7.22 20.34 -34.01
N PRO A 121 -8.54 20.04 -34.00
CA PRO A 121 -9.46 20.62 -34.98
C PRO A 121 -9.77 22.11 -34.72
N ASP A 122 -9.31 22.69 -33.59
CA ASP A 122 -9.70 24.03 -33.14
C ASP A 122 -8.54 25.06 -33.10
N LEU A 123 -7.59 24.97 -34.02
CA LEU A 123 -6.63 26.05 -34.26
C LEU A 123 -6.73 26.44 -35.74
N ASN A 124 -7.23 27.66 -35.96
CA ASN A 124 -7.45 28.36 -37.23
C ASN A 124 -6.37 28.13 -38.29
#